data_AF-A0AA38CSD3-F1
#
_entry.id   AF-A0AA38CSD3-F1
#
_cell.length_a   1.000
_cell.length_b   1.000
_cell.length_c   1.000
_cell.angle_alpha   90.00
_cell.angle_beta   90.00
_cell.angle_gamma   90.00
#
_symmetry.space_group_name_H-M   'P 1'
#
loop_
_entity.id
_entity.type
_entity.pdbx_description
1 polymer ?
#
loop_
_entity_poly.entity_id
_entity_poly.type
_entity_poly.pdbx_seq_one_letter_code
_entity_poly.pdbx_strand_id
1 'polypeptide(L)'
;MAAVLGATVALTAVPAGAAPEAAGEGWRVDDVGGAYEITVELDEPLEMRAAAPAIVVDGVEVGTARLSEDGRSLVATTNDPDVLAADEVEAGWSGEARSPSTITPAAVVDPGAATPPSPAFATDPGAPGPHTVGRTSYDLGRSAVELRDMLPVTRGEMVATVTYPSDVAGPSPVVVMVHGRGDSCLTAGGAIPRPLVYPCRTGEREVANHTGFGQLGTLLASQGYVTVSISANAISVYDDVRTADRGASARGGLILSHLDLLDRANRGDASAGLPGVLEGRLDLARVGLMGHSRGGEGAVRAVQLAQTTPGGGARSTRPSSWRRATWGV
;
A
#
# COMPACT_ATOMS: atom_id res chain seq x y z
N MET A 1 -41.91 -1.47 48.34
CA MET A 1 -41.44 -0.17 47.81
C MET A 1 -39.92 -0.24 47.83
N ALA A 2 -39.15 -0.11 46.75
CA ALA A 2 -39.37 0.48 45.45
C ALA A 2 -38.72 -0.39 44.35
N ALA A 3 -39.36 -0.48 43.18
CA ALA A 3 -38.80 -1.10 41.99
C ALA A 3 -38.05 -0.02 41.18
N VAL A 4 -36.78 -0.26 40.88
CA VAL A 4 -35.99 0.57 39.96
C VAL A 4 -36.28 0.07 38.55
N LEU A 5 -36.99 0.90 37.78
CA LEU A 5 -37.22 0.70 36.34
C LEU A 5 -35.90 0.93 35.58
N GLY A 6 -35.32 -0.14 35.06
CA GLY A 6 -34.25 -0.06 34.07
C GLY A 6 -34.83 0.37 32.73
N ALA A 7 -34.48 1.57 32.27
CA ALA A 7 -34.77 2.01 30.91
C ALA A 7 -33.82 1.28 29.95
N THR A 8 -34.33 0.27 29.26
CA THR A 8 -33.68 -0.29 28.08
C THR A 8 -33.73 0.73 26.95
N VAL A 9 -32.58 1.30 26.61
CA VAL A 9 -32.40 1.99 25.32
C VAL A 9 -32.51 0.91 24.25
N ALA A 10 -33.67 0.84 23.60
CA ALA A 10 -33.81 0.05 22.39
C ALA A 10 -32.94 0.70 21.31
N LEU A 11 -31.88 0.01 20.88
CA LEU A 11 -31.29 0.28 19.58
C LEU A 11 -32.38 0.01 18.55
N THR A 12 -32.91 1.08 17.94
CA THR A 12 -33.74 0.97 16.75
C THR A 12 -32.89 0.33 15.66
N ALA A 13 -33.21 -0.92 15.31
CA ALA A 13 -32.70 -1.54 14.11
C ALA A 13 -33.10 -0.65 12.92
N VAL A 14 -32.11 -0.21 12.13
CA VAL A 14 -32.34 0.40 10.82
C VAL A 14 -33.07 -0.66 9.98
N PRO A 15 -34.21 -0.35 9.35
CA PRO A 15 -34.91 -1.33 8.54
C PRO A 15 -34.03 -1.69 7.33
N ALA A 16 -33.79 -2.98 7.12
CA ALA A 16 -33.40 -3.46 5.81
C ALA A 16 -34.61 -3.28 4.88
N GLY A 17 -34.51 -2.39 3.88
CA GLY A 17 -35.52 -2.23 2.83
C GLY A 17 -36.08 -0.83 2.60
N ALA A 18 -35.27 0.24 2.72
CA ALA A 18 -35.59 1.46 1.98
C ALA A 18 -35.31 1.21 0.48
N ALA A 19 -36.19 1.66 -0.41
CA ALA A 19 -35.91 1.67 -1.84
C ALA A 19 -34.71 2.60 -2.10
N PRO A 20 -33.83 2.28 -3.07
CA PRO A 20 -32.75 3.19 -3.43
C PRO A 20 -33.31 4.52 -3.94
N GLU A 21 -32.55 5.59 -3.76
CA GLU A 21 -32.93 6.94 -4.24
C GLU A 21 -32.85 7.02 -5.77
N ALA A 22 -31.93 6.28 -6.39
CA ALA A 22 -31.86 6.05 -7.83
C ALA A 22 -31.32 4.65 -8.15
N ALA A 23 -31.72 4.07 -9.28
CA ALA A 23 -31.24 2.75 -9.71
C ALA A 23 -31.41 2.54 -11.22
N GLY A 24 -30.55 1.70 -11.78
CA GLY A 24 -30.60 1.24 -13.16
C GLY A 24 -30.20 -0.23 -13.29
N GLU A 25 -29.84 -0.66 -14.50
CA GLU A 25 -29.37 -2.03 -14.72
C GLU A 25 -27.99 -2.22 -14.08
N GLY A 26 -27.90 -3.07 -13.07
CA GLY A 26 -26.62 -3.40 -12.41
C GLY A 26 -26.09 -2.32 -11.46
N TRP A 27 -26.83 -1.26 -11.16
CA TRP A 27 -26.37 -0.22 -10.23
C TRP A 27 -27.49 0.41 -9.39
N ARG A 28 -27.12 0.95 -8.24
CA ARG A 28 -28.03 1.69 -7.34
C ARG A 28 -27.31 2.79 -6.57
N VAL A 29 -28.09 3.77 -6.12
CA VAL A 29 -27.67 4.88 -5.29
C VAL A 29 -28.53 4.95 -4.03
N ASP A 30 -27.88 5.04 -2.87
CA ASP A 30 -28.53 5.17 -1.57
C ASP A 30 -28.08 6.45 -0.86
N ASP A 31 -29.01 7.16 -0.23
CA ASP A 31 -28.66 8.23 0.71
C ASP A 31 -28.16 7.62 2.02
N VAL A 32 -26.93 7.94 2.39
CA VAL A 32 -26.25 7.48 3.60
C VAL A 32 -26.08 8.59 4.64
N GLY A 33 -26.99 9.57 4.65
CA GLY A 33 -27.07 10.62 5.66
C GLY A 33 -26.18 11.81 5.35
N GLY A 34 -26.39 12.43 4.18
CA GLY A 34 -25.65 13.61 3.72
C GLY A 34 -24.57 13.31 2.66
N ALA A 35 -24.55 12.08 2.14
CA ALA A 35 -23.79 11.65 1.00
C ALA A 35 -24.55 10.52 0.29
N TYR A 36 -24.15 10.21 -0.94
CA TYR A 36 -24.72 9.16 -1.79
C TYR A 36 -23.72 8.02 -1.91
N GLU A 37 -24.14 6.82 -1.52
CA GLU A 37 -23.39 5.59 -1.77
C GLU A 37 -23.86 4.99 -3.10
N ILE A 38 -22.92 4.79 -4.02
CA ILE A 38 -23.17 4.19 -5.34
C ILE A 38 -22.62 2.78 -5.30
N THR A 39 -23.45 1.80 -5.66
CA THR A 39 -23.07 0.40 -5.80
C THR A 39 -23.22 -0.02 -7.27
N VAL A 40 -22.20 -0.64 -7.84
CA VAL A 40 -22.21 -1.23 -9.20
C VAL A 40 -21.93 -2.72 -9.08
N GLU A 41 -22.84 -3.55 -9.57
CA GLU A 41 -22.71 -5.00 -9.67
C GLU A 41 -22.07 -5.39 -11.00
N LEU A 42 -21.20 -6.40 -10.98
CA LEU A 42 -20.42 -6.86 -12.13
C LEU A 42 -20.78 -8.31 -12.46
N ASP A 43 -20.95 -8.60 -13.76
CA ASP A 43 -21.20 -9.96 -14.24
C ASP A 43 -20.03 -10.91 -13.96
N GLU A 44 -18.81 -10.37 -14.04
CA GLU A 44 -17.56 -11.10 -13.80
C GLU A 44 -16.69 -10.37 -12.76
N PRO A 45 -15.86 -11.09 -11.99
CA PRO A 45 -14.94 -10.46 -11.07
C PRO A 45 -14.02 -9.47 -11.77
N LEU A 46 -13.91 -8.25 -11.23
CA LEU A 46 -13.06 -7.21 -11.79
C LEU A 46 -11.62 -7.72 -11.91
N GLU A 47 -10.95 -7.41 -13.02
CA GLU A 47 -9.54 -7.74 -13.19
C GLU A 47 -8.64 -6.98 -12.19
N MET A 48 -7.39 -7.42 -12.01
CA MET A 48 -6.41 -6.65 -11.24
C MET A 48 -5.63 -5.74 -12.19
N ARG A 49 -5.80 -4.42 -12.04
CA ARG A 49 -4.94 -3.42 -12.68
C ARG A 49 -4.16 -2.59 -11.67
N ALA A 50 -3.20 -1.85 -12.20
CA ALA A 50 -2.43 -0.84 -11.45
C ALA A 50 -3.28 0.38 -11.08
N ALA A 51 -4.20 0.78 -11.97
CA ALA A 51 -5.19 1.83 -11.69
C ALA A 51 -6.15 1.38 -10.58
N ALA A 52 -6.63 2.32 -9.77
CA ALA A 52 -7.64 2.00 -8.77
C ALA A 52 -8.99 1.77 -9.46
N PRO A 53 -9.80 0.80 -9.01
CA PRO A 53 -11.20 0.72 -9.44
C PRO A 53 -11.89 2.05 -9.17
N ALA A 54 -12.75 2.48 -10.07
CA ALA A 54 -13.53 3.71 -9.97
C ALA A 54 -14.98 3.45 -10.38
N ILE A 55 -15.87 4.35 -9.96
CA ILE A 55 -17.24 4.40 -10.49
C ILE A 55 -17.35 5.63 -11.39
N VAL A 56 -17.89 5.41 -12.58
CA VAL A 56 -18.13 6.43 -13.60
C VAL A 56 -19.63 6.62 -13.73
N VAL A 57 -20.10 7.86 -13.61
CA VAL A 57 -21.50 8.26 -13.78
C VAL A 57 -21.58 9.18 -14.98
N ASP A 58 -22.35 8.82 -16.01
CA ASP A 58 -22.53 9.59 -17.26
C ASP A 58 -21.19 10.03 -17.91
N GLY A 59 -20.21 9.13 -17.85
CA GLY A 59 -18.85 9.35 -18.36
C GLY A 59 -17.96 10.24 -17.49
N VAL A 60 -18.38 10.59 -16.27
CA VAL A 60 -17.61 11.36 -15.27
C VAL A 60 -17.20 10.45 -14.12
N GLU A 61 -15.91 10.44 -13.79
CA GLU A 61 -15.39 9.69 -12.65
C GLU A 61 -15.83 10.34 -11.34
N VAL A 62 -16.69 9.66 -10.58
CA VAL A 62 -17.12 10.11 -9.25
C VAL A 62 -15.97 9.97 -8.26
N GLY A 63 -15.14 8.95 -8.46
CA GLY A 63 -13.92 8.70 -7.74
C GLY A 63 -13.62 7.22 -7.62
N THR A 64 -12.58 6.93 -6.86
CA THR A 64 -12.12 5.57 -6.65
C THR A 64 -13.07 4.77 -5.73
N ALA A 65 -13.31 3.52 -6.09
CA ALA A 65 -14.27 2.63 -5.44
C ALA A 65 -13.59 1.52 -4.62
N ARG A 66 -14.30 1.02 -3.62
CA ARG A 66 -13.98 -0.21 -2.88
C ARG A 66 -14.53 -1.40 -3.64
N LEU A 67 -13.73 -2.47 -3.75
CA LEU A 67 -14.13 -3.73 -4.37
C LEU A 67 -14.66 -4.69 -3.30
N SER A 68 -15.69 -5.47 -3.63
CA SER A 68 -16.16 -6.58 -2.78
C SER A 68 -15.14 -7.71 -2.71
N GLU A 69 -15.20 -8.56 -1.68
CA GLU A 69 -14.24 -9.67 -1.52
C GLU A 69 -14.30 -10.70 -2.67
N ASP A 70 -15.48 -10.91 -3.26
CA ASP A 70 -15.65 -11.77 -4.44
C ASP A 70 -15.25 -11.09 -5.76
N GLY A 71 -14.95 -9.78 -5.72
CA GLY A 71 -14.55 -8.99 -6.86
C GLY A 71 -15.69 -8.56 -7.78
N ARG A 72 -16.96 -8.75 -7.38
CA ARG A 72 -18.13 -8.57 -8.24
C ARG A 72 -18.97 -7.33 -7.96
N SER A 73 -18.59 -6.49 -6.99
CA SER A 73 -19.30 -5.26 -6.70
C SER A 73 -18.33 -4.14 -6.36
N LEU A 74 -18.63 -2.93 -6.83
CA LEU A 74 -17.89 -1.71 -6.53
C LEU A 74 -18.77 -0.76 -5.73
N VAL A 75 -18.17 -0.13 -4.71
CA VAL A 75 -18.85 0.86 -3.88
C VAL A 75 -18.02 2.14 -3.79
N ALA A 76 -18.63 3.28 -4.14
CA ALA A 76 -18.05 4.61 -3.94
C ALA A 76 -19.05 5.52 -3.22
N THR A 77 -18.55 6.56 -2.56
CA THR A 77 -19.38 7.55 -1.87
C THR A 77 -19.08 8.93 -2.43
N THR A 78 -20.12 9.71 -2.72
CA THR A 78 -20.02 11.09 -3.20
C THR A 78 -21.00 12.00 -2.49
N ASN A 79 -20.69 13.29 -2.43
CA ASN A 79 -21.62 14.32 -1.99
C ASN A 79 -22.30 15.06 -3.16
N ASP A 80 -22.03 14.63 -4.39
CA ASP A 80 -22.62 15.20 -5.60
C ASP A 80 -24.05 14.68 -5.81
N PRO A 81 -25.09 15.53 -5.71
CA PRO A 81 -26.47 15.10 -5.90
C PRO A 81 -26.82 14.77 -7.36
N ASP A 82 -25.99 15.13 -8.33
CA ASP A 82 -26.26 14.86 -9.74
C ASP A 82 -26.34 13.35 -10.03
N VAL A 83 -25.72 12.52 -9.18
CA VAL A 83 -25.80 11.05 -9.27
C VAL A 83 -27.20 10.48 -9.05
N LEU A 84 -28.14 11.26 -8.49
CA LEU A 84 -29.55 10.87 -8.38
C LEU A 84 -30.28 10.91 -9.73
N ALA A 85 -29.74 11.65 -10.70
CA ALA A 85 -30.28 11.77 -12.05
C ALA A 85 -29.47 10.99 -13.09
N ALA A 86 -28.61 10.06 -12.63
CA ALA A 86 -27.72 9.29 -13.49
C ALA A 86 -28.49 8.47 -14.55
N ASP A 87 -28.07 8.58 -15.80
CA ASP A 87 -28.57 7.74 -16.89
C ASP A 87 -27.78 6.42 -16.95
N GLU A 88 -26.47 6.49 -16.72
CA GLU A 88 -25.53 5.37 -16.82
C GLU A 88 -24.51 5.41 -15.67
N VAL A 89 -24.31 4.25 -15.02
CA VAL A 89 -23.30 4.07 -13.97
C VAL A 89 -22.54 2.79 -14.23
N GLU A 90 -21.22 2.91 -14.38
CA GLU A 90 -20.36 1.81 -14.77
C GLU A 90 -19.10 1.70 -13.89
N ALA A 91 -18.50 0.53 -13.91
CA ALA A 91 -17.16 0.33 -13.40
C ALA A 91 -16.13 0.95 -14.36
N GLY A 92 -15.18 1.69 -13.80
CA GLY A 92 -14.06 2.25 -14.52
C GLY A 92 -12.75 2.13 -13.76
N TRP A 93 -11.75 2.82 -14.27
CA TRP A 93 -10.42 2.89 -13.68
C TRP A 93 -10.03 4.35 -13.47
N SER A 94 -9.42 4.62 -12.32
CA SER A 94 -9.03 5.96 -11.92
C SER A 94 -8.17 6.65 -12.98
N GLY A 95 -8.61 7.82 -13.45
CA GLY A 95 -7.92 8.64 -14.45
C GLY A 95 -8.20 8.27 -15.91
N GLU A 96 -9.07 7.29 -16.18
CA GLU A 96 -9.46 6.92 -17.55
C GLU A 96 -10.72 7.66 -18.04
N ALA A 97 -11.58 8.15 -17.12
CA ALA A 97 -12.79 8.90 -17.43
C ALA A 97 -12.63 10.42 -17.19
N ARG A 98 -13.63 11.21 -17.62
CA ARG A 98 -13.60 12.67 -17.41
C ARG A 98 -13.64 12.96 -15.91
N SER A 99 -12.74 13.81 -15.42
CA SER A 99 -12.80 14.24 -14.02
C SER A 99 -13.90 15.30 -13.82
N PRO A 100 -14.59 15.33 -12.68
CA PRO A 100 -15.54 16.39 -12.34
C PRO A 100 -14.77 17.71 -12.33
N SER A 101 -15.16 18.61 -13.23
CA SER A 101 -14.40 19.82 -13.57
C SER A 101 -14.36 20.80 -12.39
N THR A 102 -13.37 20.66 -11.52
CA THR A 102 -12.94 21.72 -10.57
C THR A 102 -11.43 21.96 -10.59
N ILE A 103 -10.66 21.19 -11.35
CA ILE A 103 -9.28 21.57 -11.65
C ILE A 103 -9.35 22.52 -12.84
N THR A 104 -9.22 23.82 -12.56
CA THR A 104 -8.79 24.76 -13.61
C THR A 104 -7.54 24.14 -14.22
N PRO A 105 -7.51 23.78 -15.52
CA PRO A 105 -6.30 23.26 -16.12
C PRO A 105 -5.20 24.24 -15.74
N ALA A 106 -4.13 23.77 -15.09
CA ALA A 106 -2.91 24.55 -15.04
C ALA A 106 -2.69 25.01 -16.49
N ALA A 107 -2.60 26.33 -16.71
CA ALA A 107 -2.55 26.92 -18.04
C ALA A 107 -1.68 26.02 -18.91
N VAL A 108 -2.27 25.49 -19.99
CA VAL A 108 -1.54 24.60 -20.91
C VAL A 108 -0.27 25.34 -21.26
N VAL A 109 0.83 24.89 -20.68
CA VAL A 109 2.13 25.42 -21.03
C VAL A 109 2.28 25.02 -22.48
N ASP A 110 2.36 26.01 -23.36
CA ASP A 110 2.55 25.78 -24.79
C ASP A 110 3.64 24.70 -24.97
N PRO A 111 3.35 23.53 -25.56
CA PRO A 111 4.35 22.50 -25.77
C PRO A 111 5.50 22.98 -26.69
N GLY A 112 5.31 24.11 -27.38
CA GLY A 112 6.34 24.83 -28.13
C GLY A 112 7.21 25.77 -27.29
N ALA A 113 6.83 26.09 -26.06
CA ALA A 113 7.71 26.77 -25.10
C ALA A 113 8.67 25.72 -24.54
N ALA A 114 9.74 25.44 -25.30
CA ALA A 114 10.84 24.60 -24.84
C ALA A 114 11.40 25.19 -23.54
N THR A 115 10.98 24.64 -22.40
CA THR A 115 11.75 24.76 -21.16
C THR A 115 13.18 24.35 -21.51
N PRO A 116 14.19 25.21 -21.32
CA PRO A 116 15.57 24.80 -21.59
C PRO A 116 15.81 23.48 -20.86
N PRO A 117 16.44 22.49 -21.51
CA PRO A 117 16.69 21.21 -20.86
C PRO A 117 17.36 21.50 -19.52
N SER A 118 16.79 20.97 -18.44
CA SER A 118 17.43 21.01 -17.13
C SER A 118 18.86 20.51 -17.34
N PRO A 119 19.88 21.20 -16.77
CA PRO A 119 21.26 20.76 -16.93
C PRO A 119 21.32 19.29 -16.51
N ALA A 120 21.87 18.46 -17.40
CA ALA A 120 22.06 17.05 -17.09
C ALA A 120 22.84 16.95 -15.77
N PHE A 121 22.43 16.01 -14.91
CA PHE A 121 23.21 15.73 -13.70
C PHE A 121 24.65 15.45 -14.13
N ALA A 122 25.61 16.07 -13.44
CA ALA A 122 27.04 15.88 -13.72
C ALA A 122 27.48 14.41 -13.53
N THR A 123 26.64 13.60 -12.88
CA THR A 123 26.85 12.18 -12.60
C THR A 123 25.67 11.40 -13.17
N ASP A 124 25.97 10.31 -13.88
CA ASP A 124 24.96 9.36 -14.34
C ASP A 124 24.37 8.61 -13.13
N PRO A 125 23.07 8.77 -12.82
CA PRO A 125 22.44 8.09 -11.70
C PRO A 125 22.33 6.57 -11.90
N GLY A 126 22.50 6.07 -13.13
CA GLY A 126 22.54 4.65 -13.46
C GLY A 126 23.93 4.01 -13.35
N ALA A 127 24.98 4.80 -13.13
CA ALA A 127 26.33 4.29 -13.03
C ALA A 127 26.54 3.50 -11.72
N PRO A 128 27.12 2.29 -11.78
CA PRO A 128 27.53 1.57 -10.58
C PRO A 128 28.55 2.37 -9.76
N GLY A 129 28.47 2.24 -8.44
CA GLY A 129 29.45 2.81 -7.52
C GLY A 129 30.68 1.91 -7.35
N PRO A 130 31.64 2.31 -6.52
CA PRO A 130 32.93 1.63 -6.39
C PRO A 130 32.88 0.37 -5.52
N HIS A 131 31.76 0.08 -4.84
CA HIS A 131 31.68 -0.99 -3.85
C HIS A 131 31.28 -2.34 -4.43
N THR A 132 31.92 -3.40 -3.94
CA THR A 132 31.51 -4.78 -4.19
C THR A 132 30.21 -5.07 -3.44
N VAL A 133 29.28 -5.78 -4.08
CA VAL A 133 27.94 -6.00 -3.53
C VAL A 133 27.75 -7.46 -3.09
N GLY A 134 27.30 -7.64 -1.85
CA GLY A 134 26.79 -8.90 -1.31
C GLY A 134 25.26 -8.91 -1.26
N ARG A 135 24.68 -10.12 -1.20
CA ARG A 135 23.23 -10.32 -1.07
C ARG A 135 22.93 -11.38 0.00
N THR A 136 21.85 -11.15 0.74
CA THR A 136 21.24 -12.13 1.63
C THR A 136 19.72 -11.96 1.62
N SER A 137 18.99 -12.83 2.30
CA SER A 137 17.53 -12.77 2.41
C SER A 137 17.08 -13.36 3.73
N TYR A 138 15.90 -12.96 4.18
CA TYR A 138 15.22 -13.61 5.29
C TYR A 138 13.75 -13.84 4.95
N ASP A 139 13.20 -14.87 5.56
CA ASP A 139 11.83 -15.30 5.40
C ASP A 139 11.35 -15.86 6.74
N LEU A 140 10.52 -15.09 7.44
CA LEU A 140 9.96 -15.48 8.74
C LEU A 140 8.52 -16.02 8.62
N GLY A 141 8.08 -16.35 7.40
CA GLY A 141 6.76 -16.90 7.11
C GLY A 141 5.75 -15.88 6.60
N ARG A 142 4.60 -16.39 6.14
CA ARG A 142 3.54 -15.66 5.41
C ARG A 142 2.43 -15.08 6.31
N SER A 143 2.55 -15.24 7.61
CA SER A 143 1.59 -14.76 8.62
C SER A 143 2.34 -14.28 9.87
N ALA A 144 3.50 -13.65 9.64
CA ALA A 144 4.45 -13.27 10.67
C ALA A 144 4.04 -11.97 11.39
N VAL A 145 3.34 -11.06 10.71
CA VAL A 145 3.01 -9.74 11.24
C VAL A 145 1.53 -9.41 11.02
N GLU A 146 0.90 -8.69 11.93
CA GLU A 146 -0.43 -8.13 11.74
C GLU A 146 -0.35 -6.87 10.87
N LEU A 147 -1.19 -6.81 9.83
CA LEU A 147 -1.23 -5.68 8.90
C LEU A 147 -2.12 -4.59 9.46
N ARG A 148 -1.53 -3.41 9.65
CA ARG A 148 -2.20 -2.23 10.20
C ARG A 148 -3.38 -1.81 9.31
N ASP A 149 -4.48 -1.41 9.96
CA ASP A 149 -5.68 -0.82 9.35
C ASP A 149 -6.32 -1.70 8.26
N MET A 150 -6.11 -3.02 8.34
CA MET A 150 -6.82 -4.02 7.53
C MET A 150 -7.89 -4.73 8.35
N LEU A 151 -9.12 -4.72 7.85
CA LEU A 151 -10.28 -5.33 8.49
C LEU A 151 -10.93 -6.39 7.57
N PRO A 152 -11.23 -7.60 8.08
CA PRO A 152 -10.90 -8.11 9.42
C PRO A 152 -9.38 -8.20 9.63
N VAL A 153 -8.96 -8.38 10.89
CA VAL A 153 -7.54 -8.49 11.27
C VAL A 153 -6.83 -9.45 10.32
N THR A 154 -5.92 -8.90 9.52
CA THR A 154 -5.21 -9.64 8.48
C THR A 154 -3.74 -9.72 8.86
N ARG A 155 -3.12 -10.87 8.62
CA ARG A 155 -1.68 -11.08 8.84
C ARG A 155 -0.97 -11.21 7.51
N GLY A 156 0.24 -10.68 7.45
CA GLY A 156 1.10 -10.71 6.28
C GLY A 156 2.46 -11.33 6.57
N GLU A 157 3.25 -11.40 5.51
CA GLU A 157 4.57 -11.96 5.52
C GLU A 157 5.64 -11.03 6.10
N MET A 158 6.77 -11.63 6.52
CA MET A 158 8.00 -10.91 6.87
C MET A 158 9.14 -11.52 6.05
N VAL A 159 9.19 -11.13 4.78
CA VAL A 159 10.15 -11.64 3.79
C VAL A 159 10.86 -10.47 3.12
N ALA A 160 12.17 -10.54 2.97
CA ALA A 160 12.93 -9.52 2.25
C ALA A 160 14.21 -10.05 1.62
N THR A 161 14.66 -9.35 0.57
CA THR A 161 16.02 -9.43 0.06
C THR A 161 16.82 -8.23 0.54
N VAL A 162 18.00 -8.50 1.09
CA VAL A 162 18.95 -7.47 1.53
C VAL A 162 20.17 -7.49 0.61
N THR A 163 20.52 -6.34 0.04
CA THR A 163 21.71 -6.17 -0.80
C THR A 163 22.59 -5.11 -0.16
N TYR A 164 23.88 -5.39 0.06
CA TYR A 164 24.76 -4.57 0.89
C TYR A 164 26.16 -4.43 0.28
N PRO A 165 26.90 -3.34 0.54
CA PRO A 165 28.30 -3.21 0.15
C PRO A 165 29.15 -4.16 1.01
N SER A 166 29.68 -5.22 0.41
CA SER A 166 30.40 -6.29 1.14
C SER A 166 31.81 -5.91 1.55
N ASP A 167 32.40 -4.90 0.91
CA ASP A 167 33.75 -4.40 1.13
C ASP A 167 33.80 -3.16 2.05
N VAL A 168 32.65 -2.60 2.41
CA VAL A 168 32.56 -1.48 3.38
C VAL A 168 32.64 -2.04 4.80
N ALA A 169 33.60 -1.52 5.57
CA ALA A 169 33.70 -1.77 7.00
C ALA A 169 32.75 -0.86 7.78
N GLY A 170 31.97 -1.45 8.70
CA GLY A 170 31.07 -0.71 9.58
C GLY A 170 29.67 -0.45 8.99
N PRO A 171 28.85 0.36 9.68
CA PRO A 171 27.44 0.51 9.35
C PRO A 171 27.22 1.45 8.16
N SER A 172 26.33 1.03 7.25
CA SER A 172 25.94 1.77 6.05
C SER A 172 24.48 2.26 6.15
N PRO A 173 24.12 3.42 5.57
CA PRO A 173 22.74 3.90 5.52
C PRO A 173 21.81 2.87 4.89
N VAL A 174 20.57 2.81 5.37
CA VAL A 174 19.59 1.80 4.93
C VAL A 174 18.55 2.42 3.99
N VAL A 175 18.24 1.74 2.89
CA VAL A 175 17.12 2.08 2.00
C VAL A 175 16.12 0.94 2.01
N VAL A 176 14.90 1.19 2.49
CA VAL A 176 13.79 0.21 2.45
C VAL A 176 12.92 0.48 1.23
N MET A 177 12.65 -0.56 0.45
CA MET A 177 11.94 -0.50 -0.82
C MET A 177 10.72 -1.43 -0.77
N VAL A 178 9.55 -0.92 -1.13
CA VAL A 178 8.30 -1.69 -1.15
C VAL A 178 7.59 -1.55 -2.50
N HIS A 179 7.15 -2.67 -3.07
CA HIS A 179 6.38 -2.64 -4.30
C HIS A 179 4.97 -2.11 -4.05
N GLY A 180 4.29 -1.68 -5.11
CA GLY A 180 2.87 -1.33 -5.07
C GLY A 180 1.97 -2.54 -5.27
N ARG A 181 0.79 -2.30 -5.83
CA ARG A 181 -0.16 -3.34 -6.22
C ARG A 181 0.40 -4.17 -7.37
N GLY A 182 0.08 -5.46 -7.35
CA GLY A 182 0.42 -6.41 -8.41
C GLY A 182 0.06 -7.84 -7.99
N ASP A 183 0.16 -8.76 -8.94
CA ASP A 183 -0.11 -10.17 -8.71
C ASP A 183 0.77 -10.74 -7.59
N SER A 184 0.16 -11.55 -6.74
CA SER A 184 0.81 -12.15 -5.57
C SER A 184 0.97 -13.66 -5.67
N CYS A 185 0.10 -14.32 -6.44
CA CYS A 185 0.08 -15.77 -6.65
C CYS A 185 -0.04 -16.03 -8.15
N LEU A 186 0.59 -17.08 -8.67
CA LEU A 186 0.56 -17.43 -10.09
C LEU A 186 0.06 -18.88 -10.23
N THR A 187 -0.80 -19.13 -11.22
CA THR A 187 -1.14 -20.50 -11.63
C THR A 187 -0.34 -20.91 -12.87
N ALA A 188 -0.27 -22.22 -13.13
CA ALA A 188 0.33 -22.75 -14.35
C ALA A 188 -0.38 -22.28 -15.64
N GLY A 189 -1.66 -21.89 -15.54
CA GLY A 189 -2.48 -21.38 -16.65
C GLY A 189 -2.50 -19.85 -16.78
N GLY A 190 -1.72 -19.13 -15.98
CA GLY A 190 -1.62 -17.67 -16.00
C GLY A 190 -2.77 -16.93 -15.30
N ALA A 191 -4.01 -17.43 -15.37
CA ALA A 191 -5.15 -16.83 -14.68
C ALA A 191 -5.16 -17.17 -13.18
N ILE A 192 -5.25 -16.16 -12.32
CA ILE A 192 -5.36 -16.33 -10.86
C ILE A 192 -6.84 -16.47 -10.48
N PRO A 193 -7.28 -17.56 -9.83
CA PRO A 193 -8.68 -17.73 -9.47
C PRO A 193 -9.11 -16.70 -8.42
N ARG A 194 -10.23 -16.00 -8.68
CA ARG A 194 -10.90 -15.17 -7.67
C ARG A 194 -11.74 -16.05 -6.71
N PRO A 195 -11.97 -15.63 -5.46
CA PRO A 195 -11.36 -14.48 -4.80
C PRO A 195 -9.86 -14.69 -4.58
N LEU A 196 -9.09 -13.60 -4.62
CA LEU A 196 -7.67 -13.65 -4.34
C LEU A 196 -7.47 -13.97 -2.86
N VAL A 197 -6.54 -14.87 -2.58
CA VAL A 197 -6.22 -15.27 -1.20
C VAL A 197 -4.73 -15.24 -0.98
N TYR A 198 -4.35 -14.88 0.24
CA TYR A 198 -2.99 -14.98 0.72
C TYR A 198 -2.98 -15.67 2.09
N PRO A 199 -2.10 -16.67 2.34
CA PRO A 199 -1.07 -17.20 1.44
C PRO A 199 -1.64 -17.89 0.18
N CYS A 200 -0.82 -18.02 -0.86
CA CYS A 200 -1.22 -18.67 -2.11
C CYS A 200 -1.72 -20.11 -1.90
N ARG A 201 -2.70 -20.53 -2.70
CA ARG A 201 -3.31 -21.86 -2.56
C ARG A 201 -2.32 -22.96 -2.94
N THR A 202 -2.61 -24.18 -2.52
CA THR A 202 -1.86 -25.37 -2.97
C THR A 202 -1.89 -25.45 -4.50
N GLY A 203 -0.71 -25.55 -5.12
CA GLY A 203 -0.56 -25.57 -6.58
C GLY A 203 -0.35 -24.20 -7.22
N GLU A 204 -0.48 -23.11 -6.46
CA GLU A 204 -0.09 -21.77 -6.87
C GLU A 204 1.35 -21.46 -6.46
N ARG A 205 2.02 -20.61 -7.24
CA ARG A 205 3.36 -20.12 -6.96
C ARG A 205 3.30 -18.67 -6.51
N GLU A 206 3.84 -18.38 -5.32
CA GLU A 206 3.97 -17.01 -4.84
C GLU A 206 4.91 -16.18 -5.74
N VAL A 207 4.51 -14.95 -6.04
CA VAL A 207 5.36 -13.98 -6.72
C VAL A 207 6.41 -13.50 -5.73
N ALA A 208 7.69 -13.71 -6.03
CA ALA A 208 8.80 -13.26 -5.18
C ALA A 208 9.02 -11.73 -5.32
N ASN A 209 8.01 -10.91 -5.00
CA ASN A 209 8.04 -9.47 -5.22
C ASN A 209 9.18 -8.77 -4.44
N HIS A 210 9.63 -9.33 -3.31
CA HIS A 210 10.81 -8.86 -2.59
C HIS A 210 12.11 -8.89 -3.43
N THR A 211 12.13 -9.57 -4.58
CA THR A 211 13.27 -9.58 -5.50
C THR A 211 13.17 -8.51 -6.60
N GLY A 212 12.01 -7.87 -6.78
CA GLY A 212 11.70 -7.03 -7.93
C GLY A 212 12.54 -5.75 -8.02
N PHE A 213 13.02 -5.21 -6.90
CA PHE A 213 13.97 -4.09 -6.89
C PHE A 213 15.44 -4.51 -7.05
N GLY A 214 15.74 -5.75 -7.45
CA GLY A 214 17.09 -6.30 -7.43
C GLY A 214 18.16 -5.48 -8.16
N GLN A 215 17.84 -4.90 -9.32
CA GLN A 215 18.79 -4.06 -10.08
C GLN A 215 19.08 -2.74 -9.35
N LEU A 216 18.03 -2.04 -8.92
CA LEU A 216 18.16 -0.81 -8.14
C LEU A 216 18.89 -1.06 -6.80
N GLY A 217 18.56 -2.16 -6.13
CA GLY A 217 19.21 -2.58 -4.89
C GLY A 217 20.71 -2.79 -5.06
N THR A 218 21.12 -3.41 -6.18
CA THR A 218 22.54 -3.57 -6.53
C THR A 218 23.20 -2.21 -6.80
N LEU A 219 22.56 -1.31 -7.56
CA LEU A 219 23.11 0.01 -7.85
C LEU A 219 23.32 0.82 -6.56
N LEU A 220 22.30 0.95 -5.72
CA LEU A 220 22.41 1.64 -4.44
C LEU A 220 23.44 0.98 -3.51
N ALA A 221 23.51 -0.36 -3.47
CA ALA A 221 24.53 -1.04 -2.69
C ALA A 221 25.95 -0.79 -3.18
N SER A 222 26.16 -0.73 -4.50
CA SER A 222 27.45 -0.36 -5.07
C SER A 222 27.86 1.08 -4.75
N GLN A 223 26.88 1.94 -4.40
CA GLN A 223 27.08 3.32 -3.92
C GLN A 223 27.22 3.42 -2.38
N GLY A 224 27.25 2.29 -1.66
CA GLY A 224 27.51 2.25 -0.21
C GLY A 224 26.26 2.22 0.68
N TYR A 225 25.09 1.87 0.14
CA TYR A 225 23.84 1.72 0.90
C TYR A 225 23.50 0.26 1.19
N VAL A 226 22.96 -0.05 2.36
CA VAL A 226 22.27 -1.33 2.55
C VAL A 226 20.85 -1.17 2.04
N THR A 227 20.42 -2.00 1.09
CA THR A 227 19.07 -1.96 0.54
C THR A 227 18.26 -3.15 1.02
N VAL A 228 17.00 -2.91 1.37
CA VAL A 228 16.07 -3.91 1.88
C VAL A 228 14.81 -3.84 1.03
N SER A 229 14.64 -4.80 0.13
CA SER A 229 13.45 -4.95 -0.69
C SER A 229 12.49 -5.91 0.02
N ILE A 230 11.36 -5.40 0.51
CA ILE A 230 10.41 -6.17 1.32
C ILE A 230 9.26 -6.74 0.47
N SER A 231 8.75 -7.89 0.90
CA SER A 231 7.55 -8.47 0.32
C SER A 231 6.29 -7.79 0.85
N ALA A 232 5.31 -7.55 -0.02
CA ALA A 232 4.01 -7.00 0.35
C ALA A 232 2.84 -7.66 -0.40
N ASN A 233 2.96 -8.96 -0.70
CA ASN A 233 1.97 -9.79 -1.38
C ASN A 233 0.64 -9.85 -0.61
N ALA A 234 0.66 -10.09 0.71
CA ALA A 234 -0.57 -10.08 1.50
C ALA A 234 -1.33 -8.76 1.34
N ILE A 235 -0.60 -7.65 1.34
CA ILE A 235 -1.21 -6.33 1.17
C ILE A 235 -1.78 -6.17 -0.24
N SER A 236 -1.03 -6.54 -1.28
CA SER A 236 -1.49 -6.43 -2.67
C SER A 236 -2.75 -7.25 -2.97
N VAL A 237 -2.94 -8.39 -2.30
CA VAL A 237 -4.17 -9.19 -2.41
C VAL A 237 -5.39 -8.44 -1.83
N TYR A 238 -5.21 -7.74 -0.71
CA TYR A 238 -6.32 -7.20 0.08
C TYR A 238 -6.49 -5.67 -0.01
N ASP A 239 -5.61 -4.97 -0.72
CA ASP A 239 -5.54 -3.50 -0.67
C ASP A 239 -6.73 -2.77 -1.29
N ASP A 240 -7.54 -3.40 -2.14
CA ASP A 240 -8.81 -2.81 -2.65
C ASP A 240 -10.07 -3.27 -1.90
N VAL A 241 -9.94 -4.24 -0.98
CA VAL A 241 -11.09 -4.94 -0.36
C VAL A 241 -11.16 -4.82 1.15
N ARG A 242 -10.04 -4.66 1.87
CA ARG A 242 -9.97 -4.70 3.35
C ARG A 242 -9.47 -3.42 4.00
N THR A 243 -9.30 -2.35 3.24
CA THR A 243 -8.80 -1.06 3.72
C THR A 243 -9.44 0.08 2.95
N ALA A 244 -9.62 1.22 3.63
CA ALA A 244 -10.07 2.46 3.02
C ALA A 244 -8.94 3.20 2.28
N ASP A 245 -7.67 2.95 2.63
CA ASP A 245 -6.52 3.74 2.18
C ASP A 245 -5.64 3.03 1.14
N ARG A 246 -6.20 2.03 0.44
CA ARG A 246 -5.49 1.22 -0.55
C ARG A 246 -4.21 0.56 -0.05
N GLY A 247 -4.18 0.25 1.25
CA GLY A 247 -3.09 -0.46 1.90
C GLY A 247 -1.91 0.44 2.24
N ALA A 248 -2.03 1.77 2.13
CA ALA A 248 -0.96 2.69 2.48
C ALA A 248 -0.52 2.52 3.95
N SER A 249 -1.47 2.46 4.89
CA SER A 249 -1.17 2.25 6.31
C SER A 249 -0.64 0.85 6.60
N ALA A 250 -1.12 -0.17 5.88
CA ALA A 250 -0.61 -1.53 5.96
C ALA A 250 0.86 -1.60 5.50
N ARG A 251 1.19 -1.00 4.34
CA ARG A 251 2.58 -0.95 3.80
C ARG A 251 3.48 -0.11 4.72
N GLY A 252 2.98 1.03 5.20
CA GLY A 252 3.71 1.88 6.13
C GLY A 252 4.02 1.17 7.45
N GLY A 253 3.05 0.46 8.02
CA GLY A 253 3.24 -0.38 9.20
C GLY A 253 4.23 -1.51 8.96
N LEU A 254 4.14 -2.20 7.82
CA LEU A 254 5.04 -3.27 7.44
C LEU A 254 6.50 -2.81 7.33
N ILE A 255 6.75 -1.65 6.71
CA ILE A 255 8.07 -1.00 6.68
C ILE A 255 8.63 -0.84 8.09
N LEU A 256 7.83 -0.31 9.02
CA LEU A 256 8.25 -0.09 10.41
C LEU A 256 8.53 -1.41 11.13
N SER A 257 7.74 -2.46 10.89
CA SER A 257 7.99 -3.80 11.43
C SER A 257 9.30 -4.42 10.90
N HIS A 258 9.63 -4.20 9.63
CA HIS A 258 10.93 -4.61 9.09
C HIS A 258 12.09 -3.82 9.70
N LEU A 259 11.94 -2.51 9.91
CA LEU A 259 12.97 -1.68 10.55
C LEU A 259 13.23 -2.09 12.01
N ASP A 260 12.19 -2.44 12.77
CA ASP A 260 12.31 -3.02 14.10
C ASP A 260 13.09 -4.34 14.08
N LEU A 261 12.73 -5.24 13.17
CA LEU A 261 13.39 -6.52 13.01
C LEU A 261 14.87 -6.37 12.63
N LEU A 262 15.17 -5.43 11.74
CA LEU A 262 16.52 -5.09 11.32
C LEU A 262 17.33 -4.46 12.47
N ASP A 263 16.73 -3.62 13.30
CA ASP A 263 17.39 -3.07 14.50
C ASP A 263 17.81 -4.17 15.48
N ARG A 264 16.92 -5.14 15.73
CA ARG A 264 17.26 -6.31 16.56
C ARG A 264 18.44 -7.09 15.98
N ALA A 265 18.36 -7.44 14.69
CA ALA A 265 19.43 -8.18 14.02
C ALA A 265 20.76 -7.42 13.99
N ASN A 266 20.72 -6.10 13.77
CA ASN A 266 21.91 -5.25 13.75
C ASN A 266 22.62 -5.21 15.12
N ARG A 267 21.88 -5.39 16.22
CA ARG A 267 22.40 -5.48 17.59
C ARG A 267 22.82 -6.89 18.02
N GLY A 268 22.81 -7.87 17.10
CA GLY A 268 23.20 -9.25 17.39
C GLY A 268 22.12 -10.08 18.10
N ASP A 269 20.86 -9.65 18.07
CA ASP A 269 19.77 -10.41 18.67
C ASP A 269 19.42 -11.64 17.81
N ALA A 270 19.88 -12.82 18.24
CA ALA A 270 19.62 -14.08 17.56
C ALA A 270 18.11 -14.41 17.44
N SER A 271 17.25 -13.87 18.32
CA SER A 271 15.81 -14.09 18.26
C SER A 271 15.13 -13.39 17.07
N ALA A 272 15.84 -12.45 16.41
CA ALA A 272 15.38 -11.84 15.17
C ALA A 272 15.31 -12.86 14.01
N GLY A 273 16.06 -13.98 14.08
CA GLY A 273 16.05 -14.99 13.02
C GLY A 273 16.62 -14.50 11.68
N LEU A 274 17.37 -13.39 11.68
CA LEU A 274 17.99 -12.81 10.50
C LEU A 274 19.42 -13.33 10.30
N PRO A 275 19.93 -13.34 9.05
CA PRO A 275 21.31 -13.71 8.77
C PRO A 275 22.31 -12.88 9.59
N GLY A 276 23.21 -13.55 10.31
CA GLY A 276 24.23 -12.89 11.15
C GLY A 276 25.17 -11.97 10.39
N VAL A 277 25.21 -12.08 9.05
CA VAL A 277 25.90 -11.10 8.21
C VAL A 277 25.35 -9.69 8.43
N LEU A 278 24.13 -9.47 8.93
CA LEU A 278 23.57 -8.12 9.12
C LEU A 278 24.00 -7.45 10.43
N GLU A 279 24.62 -8.18 11.35
CA GLU A 279 25.07 -7.63 12.64
C GLU A 279 26.09 -6.50 12.45
N GLY A 280 25.85 -5.35 13.07
CA GLY A 280 26.70 -4.16 13.01
C GLY A 280 26.81 -3.48 11.63
N ARG A 281 26.06 -3.91 10.60
CA ARG A 281 26.14 -3.36 9.24
C ARG A 281 25.14 -2.26 8.93
N LEU A 282 24.12 -2.06 9.76
CA LEU A 282 23.01 -1.16 9.45
C LEU A 282 23.14 0.16 10.22
N ASP A 283 23.23 1.28 9.52
CA ASP A 283 23.06 2.61 10.12
C ASP A 283 21.59 3.01 10.08
N LEU A 284 20.86 2.60 11.12
CA LEU A 284 19.43 2.91 11.27
C LEU A 284 19.15 4.34 11.77
N ALA A 285 20.18 5.18 11.93
CA ALA A 285 19.98 6.63 12.09
C ALA A 285 19.84 7.33 10.72
N ARG A 286 20.20 6.67 9.62
CA ARG A 286 20.08 7.19 8.25
C ARG A 286 19.28 6.21 7.38
N VAL A 287 17.96 6.38 7.40
CA VAL A 287 17.02 5.53 6.66
C VAL A 287 16.36 6.33 5.54
N GLY A 288 16.49 5.84 4.30
CA GLY A 288 15.69 6.24 3.16
C GLY A 288 14.54 5.24 2.93
N LEU A 289 13.38 5.75 2.51
CA LEU A 289 12.23 4.93 2.16
C LEU A 289 11.84 5.20 0.72
N MET A 290 11.47 4.15 -0.01
CA MET A 290 10.94 4.29 -1.36
C MET A 290 9.93 3.20 -1.69
N GLY A 291 9.14 3.47 -2.71
CA GLY A 291 8.29 2.46 -3.29
C GLY A 291 7.69 2.91 -4.62
N HIS A 292 7.13 1.95 -5.34
CA HIS A 292 6.48 2.19 -6.63
C HIS A 292 4.96 2.24 -6.46
N SER A 293 4.27 3.19 -7.11
CA SER A 293 2.80 3.33 -7.06
C SER A 293 2.31 3.39 -5.60
N ARG A 294 1.37 2.51 -5.19
CA ARG A 294 0.89 2.37 -3.80
C ARG A 294 2.01 2.07 -2.78
N GLY A 295 3.13 1.52 -3.24
CA GLY A 295 4.32 1.34 -2.41
C GLY A 295 4.96 2.68 -2.01
N GLY A 296 4.91 3.68 -2.90
CA GLY A 296 5.38 5.04 -2.60
C GLY A 296 4.49 5.73 -1.57
N GLU A 297 3.17 5.56 -1.68
CA GLU A 297 2.22 6.01 -0.65
C GLU A 297 2.52 5.34 0.70
N GLY A 298 2.78 4.03 0.71
CA GLY A 298 3.21 3.29 1.88
C GLY A 298 4.51 3.83 2.50
N ALA A 299 5.49 4.21 1.68
CA ALA A 299 6.74 4.82 2.14
C ALA A 299 6.50 6.18 2.82
N VAL A 300 5.68 7.05 2.23
CA VAL A 300 5.27 8.32 2.87
C VAL A 300 4.49 8.06 4.15
N ARG A 301 3.57 7.09 4.13
CA ARG A 301 2.75 6.72 5.28
C ARG A 301 3.57 6.17 6.44
N ALA A 302 4.64 5.42 6.18
CA ALA A 302 5.59 4.99 7.21
C ALA A 302 6.19 6.18 7.98
N VAL A 303 6.58 7.25 7.27
CA VAL A 303 7.12 8.48 7.89
C VAL A 303 6.08 9.12 8.80
N GLN A 304 4.83 9.25 8.31
CA GLN A 304 3.74 9.80 9.11
C GLN A 304 3.48 8.97 10.38
N LEU A 305 3.37 7.63 10.24
CA LEU A 305 3.15 6.72 11.35
C LEU A 305 4.27 6.78 12.40
N ALA A 306 5.52 6.90 11.95
CA ALA A 306 6.68 7.05 12.84
C ALA A 306 6.62 8.36 13.66
N GLN A 307 6.10 9.44 13.07
CA GLN A 307 5.94 10.73 13.73
C GLN A 307 4.77 10.75 14.71
N THR A 308 3.63 10.16 14.34
CA THR A 308 2.38 10.28 15.09
C THR A 308 2.21 9.25 16.20
N THR A 309 3.03 8.20 16.25
CA THR A 309 2.96 7.21 17.35
C THR A 309 3.70 7.75 18.56
N PRO A 310 3.03 8.24 19.63
CA PRO A 310 3.69 8.54 20.89
C PRO A 310 4.18 7.21 21.48
N GLY A 311 5.33 7.20 22.17
CA GLY A 311 6.04 5.96 22.53
C GLY A 311 5.15 4.81 23.02
N GLY A 312 5.27 3.65 22.35
CA GLY A 312 4.78 2.35 22.84
C GLY A 312 3.31 2.02 22.52
N GLY A 313 3.05 1.50 21.30
CA GLY A 313 1.71 1.07 20.89
C GLY A 313 1.67 -0.15 19.95
N ALA A 314 2.77 -0.88 19.85
CA ALA A 314 2.90 -2.31 19.62
C ALA A 314 4.20 -2.66 20.37
N ARG A 315 4.23 -3.74 21.14
CA ARG A 315 5.36 -4.06 22.04
C ARG A 315 6.71 -3.79 21.37
N SER A 316 7.40 -2.76 21.87
CA SER A 316 8.78 -2.36 21.56
C SER A 316 9.07 -2.00 20.09
N THR A 317 9.15 -0.69 19.76
CA THR A 317 10.38 0.01 19.32
C THR A 317 10.03 1.35 18.64
N ARG A 318 10.21 2.45 19.37
CA ARG A 318 10.97 3.54 18.76
C ARG A 318 12.42 3.13 18.99
N PRO A 319 13.27 2.96 17.97
CA PRO A 319 14.70 2.95 18.23
C PRO A 319 15.02 4.28 18.90
N SER A 320 15.70 4.25 20.04
CA SER A 320 16.00 5.42 20.87
C SER A 320 16.80 6.51 20.12
N SER A 321 17.26 6.20 18.91
CA SER A 321 17.99 7.05 17.98
C SER A 321 17.13 7.88 17.01
N TRP A 322 15.81 7.68 16.93
CA TRP A 322 14.94 8.43 16.02
C TRP A 322 14.70 9.86 16.54
N ARG A 323 15.70 10.72 16.41
CA ARG A 323 15.52 12.18 16.55
C ARG A 323 14.87 12.70 15.27
N ARG A 324 13.94 13.65 15.45
CA ARG A 324 13.23 14.40 14.38
C ARG A 324 14.16 14.65 13.19
N ALA A 325 13.89 13.97 12.08
CA ALA A 325 14.46 14.35 10.79
C ALA A 325 13.87 15.72 10.43
N THR A 326 14.65 16.78 10.61
CA THR A 326 14.39 18.08 9.99
C THR A 326 14.79 17.96 8.53
N TRP A 327 13.82 17.88 7.63
CA TRP A 327 14.06 18.01 6.20
C TRP A 327 13.97 19.49 5.84
N GLY A 328 15.08 20.03 5.34
CA GLY A 328 15.17 21.39 4.82
C GLY A 328 14.86 21.41 3.33
N VAL A 329 13.88 22.26 2.98
CA VAL A 329 13.34 22.70 1.67
C VAL A 329 12.79 21.63 0.74
#